data_AF-A0A7J7LK16-F1
#
_entry.id   AF-A0A7J7LK16-F1
#
_cell.length_a   1.000
_cell.length_b   1.000
_cell.length_c   1.000
_cell.angle_alpha   90.00
_cell.angle_beta   90.00
_cell.angle_gamma   90.00
#
_symmetry.space_group_name_H-M   'P 1'
#
loop_
_entity.id
_entity.type
_entity.pdbx_description
1 polymer ?
#
loop_
_entity_poly.entity_id
_entity_poly.type
_entity_poly.pdbx_seq_one_letter_code
_entity_poly.pdbx_strand_id
1 'polypeptide(L)'
;MHVVVAMRILWELLLVMLLTLCSKAIGTKPCTPRGGCNIQSDNSNYCLSWRLAVEVNNIHSWRTIPTQCQQYVESYMTRGQYKRDIEMVISQISCYIRGIVLENNGTDAWILDIDDTCISNLFYYRGKRFGCDPYDPVGFRSWAMKGICPAIPAVLRLFRKLIDIGFKVLLLSGRDEEILGQATKDNLHNQGFIGYERLILRSPAYRGQKAVFFKSNMRKQLEEQGYRIWGNVGDQWSDLTGDSLGDRTFKLPNPMYFVP
;
A
#
# COMPACT_ATOMS: atom_id res chain seq x y z
N MET A 1 10.46 -14.04 -68.37
CA MET A 1 10.78 -13.46 -67.05
C MET A 1 9.56 -13.27 -66.14
N HIS A 2 8.35 -13.01 -66.67
CA HIS A 2 7.14 -12.80 -65.85
C HIS A 2 6.52 -14.07 -65.23
N VAL A 3 6.67 -15.25 -65.85
CA VAL A 3 6.07 -16.51 -65.35
C VAL A 3 6.78 -17.05 -64.09
N VAL A 4 8.10 -16.85 -63.99
CA VAL A 4 8.91 -17.33 -62.85
C VAL A 4 8.64 -16.50 -61.58
N VAL A 5 8.38 -15.21 -61.72
CA VAL A 5 8.03 -14.32 -60.60
C VAL A 5 6.64 -14.66 -60.05
N ALA A 6 5.68 -14.96 -60.91
CA ALA A 6 4.33 -15.35 -60.50
C ALA A 6 4.30 -16.68 -59.72
N MET A 7 5.08 -17.69 -60.14
CA MET A 7 5.19 -18.96 -59.40
C MET A 7 5.84 -18.79 -58.02
N ARG A 8 6.80 -17.87 -57.88
CA ARG A 8 7.48 -17.61 -56.60
C ARG A 8 6.55 -16.94 -55.60
N ILE A 9 5.75 -15.97 -56.04
CA ILE A 9 4.74 -15.30 -55.21
C ILE A 9 3.63 -16.27 -54.79
N LEU A 10 3.20 -17.18 -55.68
CA LEU A 10 2.20 -18.20 -55.35
C LEU A 10 2.72 -19.16 -54.27
N TRP A 11 4.01 -19.53 -54.33
CA TRP A 11 4.63 -20.44 -53.36
C TRP A 11 4.81 -19.78 -51.99
N GLU A 12 5.22 -18.51 -51.93
CA GLU A 12 5.32 -17.71 -50.71
C GLU A 12 3.94 -17.56 -50.03
N LEU A 13 2.89 -17.26 -50.80
CA LEU A 13 1.52 -17.17 -50.28
C LEU A 13 1.00 -18.52 -49.75
N LEU A 14 1.36 -19.62 -50.40
CA LEU A 14 0.99 -20.97 -49.96
C LEU A 14 1.70 -21.35 -48.65
N LEU A 15 2.97 -20.94 -48.48
CA LEU A 15 3.74 -21.13 -47.25
C LEU A 15 3.18 -20.33 -46.06
N VAL A 16 2.76 -19.08 -46.28
CA VAL A 16 2.11 -18.25 -45.24
C VAL A 16 0.74 -18.81 -44.84
N MET A 17 -0.03 -19.34 -45.81
CA MET A 17 -1.30 -20.03 -45.54
C MET A 17 -1.10 -21.33 -44.74
N LEU A 18 -0.08 -22.12 -45.06
CA LEU A 18 0.24 -23.35 -44.31
C LEU A 18 0.71 -23.08 -42.87
N LEU A 19 1.46 -22.00 -42.64
CA LEU A 19 1.93 -21.61 -41.29
C LEU A 19 0.78 -21.08 -40.40
N THR A 20 -0.25 -20.47 -40.98
CA THR A 20 -1.42 -19.96 -40.23
C THR A 20 -2.43 -21.06 -39.87
N LEU A 21 -2.41 -22.20 -40.57
CA LEU A 21 -3.24 -23.39 -40.27
C LEU A 21 -2.70 -24.25 -39.11
N CYS A 22 -1.44 -24.08 -38.69
CA CYS A 22 -0.83 -24.87 -37.61
C CYS A 22 -0.87 -24.20 -36.22
N SER A 23 -1.50 -23.04 -36.06
CA SER A 23 -1.42 -22.24 -34.82
C SER A 23 -2.68 -22.20 -33.95
N LYS A 24 -3.56 -23.22 -34.03
CA LYS A 24 -4.70 -23.36 -33.09
C LYS A 24 -5.01 -24.83 -32.79
N ALA A 25 -4.53 -25.34 -31.65
CA ALA A 25 -5.27 -26.19 -30.71
C ALA A 25 -4.33 -26.82 -29.65
N ILE A 26 -4.02 -26.08 -28.59
CA ILE A 26 -3.77 -26.71 -27.28
C ILE A 26 -4.89 -26.21 -26.38
N GLY A 27 -6.06 -26.83 -26.52
CA GLY A 27 -7.14 -26.70 -25.56
C GLY A 27 -6.79 -27.55 -24.34
N THR A 28 -6.33 -26.91 -23.27
CA THR A 28 -6.28 -27.53 -21.95
C THR A 28 -7.71 -27.77 -21.48
N LYS A 29 -8.13 -29.05 -21.45
CA LYS A 29 -9.40 -29.46 -20.84
C LYS A 29 -9.39 -29.07 -19.35
N PRO A 30 -10.45 -28.45 -18.80
CA PRO A 30 -10.59 -28.33 -17.36
C PRO A 30 -10.85 -29.72 -16.79
N CYS A 31 -9.96 -30.20 -15.94
CA CYS A 31 -10.25 -31.34 -15.07
C CYS A 31 -11.40 -30.94 -14.14
N THR A 32 -12.55 -31.60 -14.28
CA THR A 32 -13.62 -31.51 -13.29
C THR A 32 -13.38 -32.58 -12.22
N PRO A 33 -13.26 -32.22 -10.94
CA PRO A 33 -13.34 -33.21 -9.88
C PRO A 33 -14.82 -33.59 -9.70
N ARG A 34 -15.16 -34.83 -10.04
CA ARG A 34 -16.31 -35.50 -9.43
C ARG A 34 -15.90 -35.93 -8.02
N GLY A 35 -16.60 -35.42 -7.01
CA GLY A 35 -16.47 -35.85 -5.63
C GLY A 35 -16.68 -34.68 -4.67
N GLY A 36 -17.81 -34.66 -3.98
CA GLY A 36 -18.12 -33.60 -3.02
C GLY A 36 -17.23 -33.67 -1.79
N CYS A 37 -16.67 -32.51 -1.38
CA CYS A 37 -16.36 -32.15 0.00
C CYS A 37 -15.88 -30.68 0.08
N ASN A 38 -16.45 -29.88 1.00
CA ASN A 38 -15.95 -28.60 1.52
C ASN A 38 -15.54 -27.46 0.55
N ILE A 39 -16.52 -26.73 0.01
CA ILE A 39 -16.32 -25.47 -0.74
C ILE A 39 -15.77 -24.32 0.14
N GLN A 40 -15.85 -24.43 1.48
CA GLN A 40 -15.34 -23.39 2.39
C GLN A 40 -13.81 -23.39 2.56
N SER A 41 -13.12 -24.54 2.44
CA SER A 41 -11.67 -24.59 2.70
C SER A 41 -10.84 -24.01 1.55
N ASP A 42 -11.22 -24.27 0.30
CA ASP A 42 -10.47 -23.78 -0.87
C ASP A 42 -10.56 -22.26 -1.02
N ASN A 43 -11.72 -21.67 -0.76
CA ASN A 43 -11.89 -20.22 -0.80
C ASN A 43 -11.09 -19.52 0.32
N SER A 44 -11.01 -20.11 1.52
CA SER A 44 -10.19 -19.59 2.62
C SER A 44 -8.69 -19.62 2.27
N ASN A 45 -8.21 -20.72 1.68
CA ASN A 45 -6.81 -20.87 1.28
C ASN A 45 -6.40 -19.91 0.15
N TYR A 46 -7.30 -19.65 -0.79
CA TYR A 46 -7.09 -18.63 -1.81
C TYR A 46 -6.94 -17.23 -1.20
N CYS A 47 -7.83 -16.83 -0.29
CA CYS A 47 -7.80 -15.46 0.26
C CYS A 47 -6.60 -15.20 1.17
N LEU A 48 -6.11 -16.22 1.87
CA LEU A 48 -4.82 -16.19 2.55
C LEU A 48 -3.68 -15.91 1.57
N SER A 49 -3.61 -16.67 0.48
CA SER A 49 -2.59 -16.53 -0.57
C SER A 49 -2.68 -15.17 -1.28
N TRP A 50 -3.91 -14.72 -1.59
CA TRP A 50 -4.16 -13.42 -2.20
C TRP A 50 -3.67 -12.28 -1.30
N ARG A 51 -4.01 -12.32 0.00
CA ARG A 51 -3.52 -11.32 0.97
C ARG A 51 -2.00 -11.29 1.00
N LEU A 52 -1.35 -12.46 1.11
CA LEU A 52 0.10 -12.52 1.09
C LEU A 52 0.65 -11.88 -0.19
N ALA A 53 0.08 -12.22 -1.34
CA ALA A 53 0.53 -11.73 -2.64
C ALA A 53 0.37 -10.21 -2.82
N VAL A 54 -0.68 -9.58 -2.26
CA VAL A 54 -0.78 -8.11 -2.24
C VAL A 54 0.21 -7.48 -1.27
N GLU A 55 0.40 -8.09 -0.08
CA GLU A 55 1.32 -7.55 0.94
C GLU A 55 2.78 -7.59 0.48
N VAL A 56 3.18 -8.62 -0.27
CA VAL A 56 4.54 -8.73 -0.85
C VAL A 56 4.66 -8.12 -2.25
N ASN A 57 3.67 -7.34 -2.68
CA ASN A 57 3.66 -6.61 -3.96
C ASN A 57 3.69 -7.49 -5.24
N ASN A 58 3.34 -8.77 -5.16
CA ASN A 58 3.22 -9.65 -6.34
C ASN A 58 1.94 -9.35 -7.14
N ILE A 59 0.86 -8.94 -6.45
CA ILE A 59 -0.37 -8.47 -7.08
C ILE A 59 -0.41 -6.94 -6.96
N HIS A 60 -0.18 -6.26 -8.08
CA HIS A 60 -0.17 -4.80 -8.16
C HIS A 60 -1.47 -4.24 -8.75
N SER A 61 -1.75 -2.96 -8.50
CA SER A 61 -2.79 -2.18 -9.20
C SER A 61 -4.20 -2.78 -9.16
N TRP A 62 -4.52 -3.54 -8.12
CA TRP A 62 -5.86 -4.07 -7.90
C TRP A 62 -6.81 -2.95 -7.45
N ARG A 63 -8.07 -3.02 -7.89
CA ARG A 63 -9.06 -1.95 -7.66
C ARG A 63 -9.95 -2.21 -6.45
N THR A 64 -10.23 -3.47 -6.18
CA THR A 64 -11.09 -3.96 -5.09
C THR A 64 -10.57 -5.31 -4.66
N ILE A 65 -10.84 -5.70 -3.41
CA ILE A 65 -10.58 -7.08 -2.97
C ILE A 65 -11.48 -8.04 -3.78
N PRO A 66 -11.04 -9.27 -4.08
CA PRO A 66 -11.91 -10.28 -4.68
C PRO A 66 -13.16 -10.49 -3.82
N THR A 67 -14.35 -10.50 -4.43
CA THR A 67 -15.62 -10.59 -3.69
C THR A 67 -15.69 -11.81 -2.77
N GLN A 68 -15.11 -12.94 -3.19
CA GLN A 68 -15.02 -14.16 -2.38
C GLN A 68 -14.15 -14.01 -1.11
N CYS A 69 -13.30 -12.98 -1.05
CA CYS A 69 -12.41 -12.70 0.07
C CYS A 69 -12.95 -11.65 1.04
N GLN A 70 -14.15 -11.12 0.84
CA GLN A 70 -14.74 -10.11 1.72
C GLN A 70 -14.74 -10.54 3.20
N GLN A 71 -15.33 -11.71 3.49
CA GLN A 71 -15.42 -12.23 4.86
C GLN A 71 -14.04 -12.53 5.45
N TYR A 72 -13.10 -12.97 4.61
CA TYR A 72 -11.73 -13.21 5.03
C TYR A 72 -11.04 -11.91 5.44
N VAL A 73 -11.12 -10.85 4.62
CA VAL A 73 -10.51 -9.54 4.93
C VAL A 73 -11.16 -8.91 6.16
N GLU A 74 -12.49 -8.96 6.26
CA GLU A 74 -13.23 -8.55 7.47
C GLU A 74 -12.71 -9.26 8.71
N SER A 75 -12.60 -10.60 8.66
CA SER A 75 -12.09 -11.42 9.75
C SER A 75 -10.65 -11.06 10.11
N TYR A 76 -9.78 -10.88 9.12
CA TYR A 76 -8.39 -10.48 9.31
C TYR A 76 -8.27 -9.13 10.05
N MET A 77 -9.02 -8.13 9.59
CA MET A 77 -8.99 -6.76 10.13
C MET A 77 -9.64 -6.66 11.52
N THR A 78 -10.60 -7.52 11.86
CA THR A 78 -11.41 -7.38 13.09
C THR A 78 -11.15 -8.43 14.16
N ARG A 79 -10.66 -9.64 13.81
CA ARG A 79 -10.48 -10.77 14.75
C ARG A 79 -9.06 -10.93 15.28
N GLY A 80 -8.25 -9.86 15.17
CA GLY A 80 -6.98 -9.73 15.89
C GLY A 80 -5.73 -10.18 15.15
N GLN A 81 -5.83 -10.85 13.99
CA GLN A 81 -4.62 -11.19 13.22
C GLN A 81 -3.92 -9.94 12.69
N TYR A 82 -4.67 -8.98 12.14
CA TYR A 82 -4.13 -7.66 11.76
C TYR A 82 -3.34 -7.01 12.91
N LYS A 83 -3.91 -7.00 14.12
CA LYS A 83 -3.23 -6.47 15.31
C LYS A 83 -1.91 -7.20 15.58
N ARG A 84 -1.90 -8.54 15.53
CA ARG A 84 -0.67 -9.34 15.74
C ARG A 84 0.40 -9.04 14.70
N ASP A 85 0.01 -8.91 13.43
CA ASP A 85 0.93 -8.59 12.33
C ASP A 85 1.52 -7.19 12.51
N ILE A 86 0.71 -6.19 12.88
CA ILE A 86 1.19 -4.84 13.22
C ILE A 86 2.18 -4.89 14.39
N GLU A 87 1.85 -5.56 15.49
CA GLU A 87 2.73 -5.68 16.67
C GLU A 87 4.08 -6.34 16.32
N MET A 88 4.07 -7.33 15.41
CA MET A 88 5.30 -7.94 14.90
C MET A 88 6.19 -6.91 14.22
N VAL A 89 5.65 -6.09 13.31
CA VAL A 89 6.41 -5.04 12.63
C VAL A 89 6.96 -4.02 13.63
N ILE A 90 6.14 -3.57 14.59
CA ILE A 90 6.56 -2.62 15.63
C ILE A 90 7.65 -3.19 16.54
N SER A 91 7.64 -4.50 16.79
CA SER A 91 8.73 -5.20 17.50
C SER A 91 10.04 -5.15 16.72
N GLN A 92 10.00 -5.35 15.40
CA GLN A 92 11.18 -5.31 14.54
C GLN A 92 11.76 -3.90 14.47
N ILE A 93 10.88 -2.88 14.40
CA ILE A 93 11.27 -1.47 14.50
C ILE A 93 11.94 -1.20 15.84
N SER A 94 11.35 -1.69 16.94
CA SER A 94 11.91 -1.51 18.28
C SER A 94 13.28 -2.16 18.46
N CYS A 95 13.52 -3.31 17.83
CA CYS A 95 14.83 -3.94 17.81
C CYS A 95 15.84 -3.15 16.99
N TYR A 96 15.44 -2.65 15.82
CA TYR A 96 16.28 -1.83 14.95
C TYR A 96 16.72 -0.53 15.64
N ILE A 97 15.79 0.18 16.28
CA ILE A 97 16.06 1.43 17.01
C ILE A 97 17.16 1.25 18.08
N ARG A 98 17.22 0.09 18.76
CA ARG A 98 18.24 -0.14 19.82
C ARG A 98 19.67 -0.13 19.30
N GLY A 99 19.88 -0.35 18.01
CA GLY A 99 21.20 -0.31 17.38
C GLY A 99 21.63 1.08 16.92
N ILE A 100 20.76 2.09 17.05
CA ILE A 100 21.01 3.45 16.55
C ILE A 100 21.52 4.33 17.69
N VAL A 101 22.59 5.07 17.44
CA VAL A 101 23.10 6.13 18.31
C VAL A 101 22.86 7.46 17.60
N LEU A 102 22.05 8.33 18.19
CA LEU A 102 21.76 9.64 17.61
C LEU A 102 22.98 10.55 17.74
N GLU A 103 23.20 11.38 16.72
CA GLU A 103 24.30 12.37 16.76
C GLU A 103 23.93 13.61 17.59
N ASN A 104 22.66 13.73 18.03
CA ASN A 104 22.13 14.85 18.82
C ASN A 104 22.28 16.24 18.16
N ASN A 105 22.51 16.29 16.84
CA ASN A 105 22.47 17.52 16.03
C ASN A 105 21.06 17.89 15.55
N GLY A 106 20.04 17.14 15.98
CA GLY A 106 18.63 17.44 15.68
C GLY A 106 18.20 17.09 14.26
N THR A 107 18.99 16.29 13.52
CA THR A 107 18.67 15.91 12.14
C THR A 107 18.32 14.44 11.96
N ASP A 108 18.45 13.60 12.99
CA ASP A 108 18.02 12.20 12.93
C ASP A 108 16.50 12.09 12.87
N ALA A 109 15.98 11.63 11.74
CA ALA A 109 14.57 11.65 11.41
C ALA A 109 13.95 10.26 11.25
N TRP A 110 12.64 10.23 11.46
CA TRP A 110 11.80 9.05 11.23
C TRP A 110 10.53 9.46 10.50
N ILE A 111 10.16 8.74 9.44
CA ILE A 111 8.98 9.04 8.63
C ILE A 111 7.86 8.05 8.95
N LEU A 112 6.65 8.57 9.16
CA LEU A 112 5.42 7.78 9.27
C LEU A 112 4.40 8.28 8.24
N ASP A 113 3.79 7.36 7.49
CA ASP A 113 2.51 7.64 6.83
C ASP A 113 1.37 7.83 7.86
N ILE A 114 0.23 8.36 7.41
CA ILE A 114 -0.93 8.65 8.25
C ILE A 114 -2.06 7.64 8.11
N ASP A 115 -2.54 7.38 6.89
CA ASP A 115 -3.82 6.68 6.66
C ASP A 115 -3.63 5.17 6.70
N ASP A 116 -4.23 4.51 7.70
CA ASP A 116 -3.98 3.10 8.08
C ASP A 116 -2.51 2.79 8.46
N THR A 117 -1.74 3.84 8.74
CA THR A 117 -0.44 3.79 9.43
C THR A 117 -0.55 4.41 10.84
N CYS A 118 -0.80 5.71 10.96
CA CYS A 118 -1.00 6.35 12.27
C CYS A 118 -2.46 6.23 12.76
N ILE A 119 -3.42 6.49 11.87
CA ILE A 119 -4.86 6.51 12.17
C ILE A 119 -5.58 5.56 11.20
N SER A 120 -6.57 4.81 11.69
CA SER A 120 -7.22 3.78 10.87
C SER A 120 -8.48 4.28 10.16
N ASN A 121 -8.62 3.92 8.89
CA ASN A 121 -9.85 4.13 8.12
C ASN A 121 -10.78 2.90 8.15
N LEU A 122 -10.54 1.93 9.03
CA LEU A 122 -11.34 0.70 9.14
C LEU A 122 -12.84 0.98 9.25
N PHE A 123 -13.27 2.02 9.97
CA PHE A 123 -14.69 2.36 10.09
C PHE A 123 -15.31 2.84 8.79
N TYR A 124 -14.56 3.58 7.96
CA TYR A 124 -15.00 3.91 6.60
C TYR A 124 -15.12 2.66 5.74
N TYR A 125 -14.09 1.82 5.76
CA TYR A 125 -14.04 0.62 4.93
C TYR A 125 -15.07 -0.45 5.35
N ARG A 126 -15.54 -0.49 6.60
CA ARG A 126 -16.72 -1.30 6.98
C ARG A 126 -17.94 -0.97 6.12
N GLY A 127 -18.18 0.31 5.85
CA GLY A 127 -19.26 0.77 4.97
C GLY A 127 -18.99 0.54 3.47
N LYS A 128 -17.79 0.09 3.10
CA LYS A 128 -17.35 -0.24 1.73
C LYS A 128 -17.01 -1.73 1.59
N ARG A 129 -17.65 -2.57 2.42
CA ARG A 129 -17.44 -4.02 2.50
C ARG A 129 -15.95 -4.41 2.55
N PHE A 130 -15.19 -3.69 3.38
CA PHE A 130 -13.75 -3.86 3.61
C PHE A 130 -12.86 -3.72 2.36
N GLY A 131 -13.32 -3.00 1.34
CA GLY A 131 -12.59 -2.83 0.08
C GLY A 131 -13.15 -3.62 -1.10
N CYS A 132 -14.28 -4.31 -0.92
CA CYS A 132 -15.01 -4.93 -2.03
C CYS A 132 -15.72 -3.90 -2.92
N ASP A 133 -16.04 -2.73 -2.37
CA ASP A 133 -16.65 -1.65 -3.14
C ASP A 133 -15.57 -0.75 -3.76
N PRO A 134 -15.79 -0.23 -4.98
CA PRO A 134 -14.86 0.69 -5.62
C PRO A 134 -14.56 1.91 -4.75
N TYR A 135 -13.34 2.43 -4.89
CA TYR A 135 -12.93 3.65 -4.19
C TYR A 135 -13.83 4.83 -4.59
N ASP A 136 -14.38 5.46 -3.57
CA ASP A 136 -15.27 6.62 -3.67
C ASP A 136 -14.54 7.86 -3.12
N PRO A 137 -13.93 8.68 -3.99
CA PRO A 137 -13.11 9.80 -3.55
C PRO A 137 -13.92 10.89 -2.83
N VAL A 138 -15.18 11.09 -3.21
CA VAL A 138 -16.06 12.09 -2.57
C VAL A 138 -16.46 11.59 -1.19
N GLY A 139 -16.90 10.34 -1.08
CA GLY A 139 -17.24 9.70 0.19
C GLY A 139 -16.06 9.64 1.15
N PHE A 140 -14.87 9.27 0.67
CA PHE A 140 -13.66 9.25 1.50
C PHE A 140 -13.28 10.65 1.97
N ARG A 141 -13.33 11.66 1.10
CA ARG A 141 -13.09 13.05 1.50
C ARG A 141 -14.06 13.50 2.59
N SER A 142 -15.35 13.23 2.43
CA SER A 142 -16.36 13.55 3.45
C SER A 142 -16.14 12.81 4.76
N TRP A 143 -15.63 11.57 4.72
CA TRP A 143 -15.23 10.82 5.91
C TRP A 143 -14.00 11.44 6.59
N ALA A 144 -12.92 11.68 5.84
CA ALA A 144 -11.66 12.20 6.36
C ALA A 144 -11.85 13.61 6.97
N MET A 145 -12.72 14.44 6.40
CA MET A 145 -13.09 15.75 6.95
C MET A 145 -13.72 15.67 8.35
N LYS A 146 -14.31 14.54 8.76
CA LYS A 146 -14.87 14.40 10.11
C LYS A 146 -13.78 14.39 11.18
N GLY A 147 -12.54 14.02 10.85
CA GLY A 147 -11.41 14.03 11.79
C GLY A 147 -11.57 13.06 12.98
N ILE A 148 -12.24 11.93 12.78
CA ILE A 148 -12.58 10.95 13.83
C ILE A 148 -11.89 9.59 13.67
N CYS A 149 -10.86 9.49 12.82
CA CYS A 149 -10.18 8.22 12.60
C CYS A 149 -9.39 7.83 13.87
N PRO A 150 -9.59 6.64 14.45
CA PRO A 150 -8.90 6.23 15.67
C PRO A 150 -7.41 5.97 15.41
N ALA A 151 -6.55 6.22 16.41
CA ALA A 151 -5.15 5.80 16.36
C ALA A 151 -5.01 4.27 16.19
N ILE A 152 -3.99 3.85 15.45
CA ILE A 152 -3.49 2.48 15.51
C ILE A 152 -2.60 2.37 16.76
N PRO A 153 -3.02 1.64 17.81
CA PRO A 153 -2.40 1.77 19.14
C PRO A 153 -0.91 1.41 19.18
N ALA A 154 -0.48 0.44 18.38
CA ALA A 154 0.92 0.03 18.33
C ALA A 154 1.82 1.09 17.68
N VAL A 155 1.31 1.78 16.65
CA VAL A 155 2.03 2.88 15.97
C VAL A 155 2.06 4.13 16.85
N LEU A 156 0.99 4.42 17.60
CA LEU A 156 1.02 5.50 18.59
C LEU A 156 2.08 5.27 19.68
N ARG A 157 2.25 4.02 20.14
CA ARG A 157 3.33 3.68 21.08
C ARG A 157 4.71 3.85 20.46
N LEU A 158 4.88 3.44 19.20
CA LEU A 158 6.12 3.66 18.47
C LEU A 158 6.41 5.16 18.33
N PHE A 159 5.43 5.96 17.91
CA PHE A 159 5.55 7.40 17.77
C PHE A 159 6.07 8.06 19.05
N ARG A 160 5.44 7.79 20.20
CA ARG A 160 5.88 8.33 21.49
C ARG A 160 7.31 7.91 21.82
N LYS A 161 7.64 6.63 21.62
CA LYS A 161 9.00 6.13 21.84
C LYS A 161 10.04 6.81 20.95
N LEU A 162 9.72 7.10 19.69
CA LEU A 162 10.62 7.82 18.79
C LEU A 162 10.88 9.24 19.28
N ILE A 163 9.82 9.95 19.70
CA ILE A 163 9.93 11.27 20.31
C ILE A 163 10.76 11.24 21.59
N ASP A 164 10.49 10.30 22.49
CA ASP A 164 11.20 10.16 23.77
C ASP A 164 12.71 9.90 23.59
N ILE A 165 13.08 9.19 22.51
CA ILE A 165 14.48 8.92 22.15
C ILE A 165 15.16 10.16 21.54
N GLY A 166 14.38 11.10 20.98
CA GLY A 166 14.90 12.32 20.36
C GLY A 166 14.88 12.34 18.83
N PHE A 167 14.24 11.36 18.18
CA PHE A 167 14.06 11.41 16.73
C PHE A 167 13.13 12.55 16.31
N LYS A 168 13.44 13.16 15.17
CA LYS A 168 12.56 14.08 14.45
C LYS A 168 11.52 13.29 13.66
N VAL A 169 10.34 13.09 14.25
CA VAL A 169 9.27 12.35 13.59
C VAL A 169 8.55 13.25 12.58
N LEU A 170 8.59 12.86 11.30
CA LEU A 170 7.98 13.54 10.17
C LEU A 170 6.77 12.73 9.70
N LEU A 171 5.60 13.35 9.64
CA LEU A 171 4.37 12.72 9.14
C LEU A 171 4.17 13.09 7.67
N LEU A 172 4.11 12.10 6.79
CA LEU A 172 4.03 12.30 5.34
C LEU A 172 2.82 11.58 4.74
N SER A 173 1.81 12.34 4.31
CA SER A 173 0.54 11.78 3.82
C SER A 173 0.15 12.30 2.44
N GLY A 174 -0.54 11.44 1.69
CA GLY A 174 -1.16 11.78 0.43
C GLY A 174 -2.45 12.62 0.54
N ARG A 175 -2.96 12.88 1.75
CA ARG A 175 -4.13 13.76 1.98
C ARG A 175 -3.87 15.14 1.41
N ASP A 176 -4.90 15.73 0.80
CA ASP A 176 -4.84 17.08 0.24
C ASP A 176 -4.69 18.13 1.35
N GLU A 177 -3.68 18.98 1.21
CA GLU A 177 -3.33 19.98 2.21
C GLU A 177 -4.41 21.04 2.43
N GLU A 178 -4.95 21.61 1.35
CA GLU A 178 -5.94 22.69 1.44
C GLU A 178 -7.29 22.19 1.96
N ILE A 179 -7.65 20.97 1.57
CA ILE A 179 -8.97 20.41 1.85
C ILE A 179 -9.01 19.69 3.19
N LEU A 180 -7.99 18.89 3.51
CA LEU A 180 -7.98 17.98 4.66
C LEU A 180 -6.97 18.39 5.74
N GLY A 181 -6.23 19.48 5.54
CA GLY A 181 -5.14 19.88 6.42
C GLY A 181 -5.57 20.06 7.87
N GLN A 182 -6.58 20.90 8.12
CA GLN A 182 -7.02 21.18 9.49
C GLN A 182 -7.63 19.93 10.15
N ALA A 183 -8.56 19.26 9.45
CA ALA A 183 -9.19 18.04 9.98
C ALA A 183 -8.16 16.94 10.31
N THR A 184 -7.09 16.83 9.51
CA THR A 184 -6.01 15.86 9.77
C THR A 184 -5.19 16.25 10.99
N LYS A 185 -4.82 17.53 11.15
CA LYS A 185 -4.12 18.03 12.35
C LYS A 185 -4.94 17.78 13.62
N ASP A 186 -6.22 18.15 13.59
CA ASP A 186 -7.13 17.98 14.74
C ASP A 186 -7.30 16.50 15.08
N ASN A 187 -7.47 15.64 14.06
CA ASN A 187 -7.57 14.21 14.28
C ASN A 187 -6.30 13.64 14.91
N LEU A 188 -5.11 13.96 14.39
CA LEU A 188 -3.84 13.48 14.93
C LEU A 188 -3.65 13.91 16.39
N HIS A 189 -3.90 15.20 16.66
CA HIS A 189 -3.82 15.76 18.00
C HIS A 189 -4.76 15.03 18.97
N ASN A 190 -6.03 14.86 18.60
CA ASN A 190 -7.04 14.18 19.42
C ASN A 190 -6.74 12.69 19.65
N GLN A 191 -5.99 12.07 18.74
CA GLN A 191 -5.56 10.68 18.86
C GLN A 191 -4.20 10.53 19.57
N GLY A 192 -3.59 11.64 20.01
CA GLY A 192 -2.38 11.66 20.83
C GLY A 192 -1.06 11.66 20.06
N PHE A 193 -1.07 11.91 18.75
CA PHE A 193 0.12 12.14 17.94
C PHE A 193 0.60 13.60 18.10
N ILE A 194 1.12 13.92 19.27
CA ILE A 194 1.56 15.27 19.66
C ILE A 194 3.09 15.31 19.70
N GLY A 195 3.68 16.38 19.15
CA GLY A 195 5.14 16.60 19.19
C GLY A 195 5.91 16.14 17.96
N TYR A 196 5.23 15.79 16.86
CA TYR A 196 5.91 15.55 15.58
C TYR A 196 6.63 16.83 15.09
N GLU A 197 7.74 16.65 14.37
CA GLU A 197 8.55 17.74 13.83
C GLU A 197 7.84 18.48 12.69
N ARG A 198 7.25 17.73 11.75
CA ARG A 198 6.53 18.31 10.61
C ARG A 198 5.40 17.40 10.14
N LEU A 199 4.30 18.02 9.73
CA LEU A 199 3.23 17.38 8.98
C LEU A 199 3.33 17.85 7.52
N ILE A 200 3.54 16.90 6.61
CA ILE A 200 3.68 17.13 5.18
C ILE A 200 2.49 16.48 4.49
N LEU A 201 1.65 17.32 3.89
CA LEU A 201 0.47 16.91 3.13
C LEU A 201 0.67 17.20 1.65
N ARG A 202 -0.19 16.62 0.81
CA ARG A 202 -0.13 16.82 -0.64
C ARG A 202 -0.61 18.23 -0.98
N SER A 203 0.34 19.07 -1.38
CA SER A 203 0.05 20.43 -1.83
C SER A 203 -0.61 20.46 -3.21
N PRO A 204 -1.20 21.60 -3.62
CA PRO A 204 -1.85 21.75 -4.92
C PRO A 204 -0.97 21.37 -6.11
N ALA A 205 0.33 21.65 -6.04
CA ALA A 205 1.29 21.35 -7.11
C ALA A 205 1.42 19.83 -7.40
N TYR A 206 1.11 18.98 -6.42
CA TYR A 206 1.20 17.52 -6.52
C TYR A 206 -0.17 16.83 -6.73
N ARG A 207 -1.24 17.59 -6.97
CA ARG A 207 -2.56 17.04 -7.28
C ARG A 207 -2.53 16.22 -8.57
N GLY A 208 -3.19 15.06 -8.56
CA GLY A 208 -3.24 14.14 -9.70
C GLY A 208 -1.95 13.34 -9.96
N GLN A 209 -0.85 13.65 -9.28
CA GLN A 209 0.41 12.91 -9.42
C GLN A 209 0.38 11.60 -8.62
N LYS A 210 1.19 10.61 -9.00
CA LYS A 210 1.29 9.34 -8.25
C LYS A 210 1.79 9.56 -6.82
N ALA A 211 1.33 8.74 -5.87
CA ALA A 211 1.77 8.85 -4.48
C ALA A 211 3.28 8.63 -4.34
N VAL A 212 3.82 7.63 -5.06
CA VAL A 212 5.26 7.35 -5.10
C VAL A 212 6.08 8.60 -5.46
N PHE A 213 5.66 9.33 -6.50
CA PHE A 213 6.39 10.49 -6.99
C PHE A 213 6.38 11.63 -5.97
N PHE A 214 5.20 11.99 -5.45
CA PHE A 214 5.07 13.00 -4.42
C PHE A 214 5.90 12.66 -3.18
N LYS A 215 5.74 11.43 -2.64
CA LYS A 215 6.44 11.02 -1.41
C LYS A 215 7.94 10.92 -1.61
N SER A 216 8.42 10.42 -2.75
CA SER A 216 9.86 10.39 -3.07
C SER A 216 10.46 11.79 -3.09
N ASN A 217 9.79 12.75 -3.73
CA ASN A 217 10.27 14.13 -3.76
C ASN A 217 10.29 14.77 -2.37
N MET A 218 9.29 14.52 -1.53
CA MET A 218 9.28 15.05 -0.17
C MET A 218 10.41 14.46 0.68
N ARG A 219 10.68 13.16 0.57
CA ARG A 219 11.81 12.53 1.28
C ARG A 219 13.15 13.06 0.81
N LYS A 220 13.34 13.22 -0.51
CA LYS A 220 14.55 13.82 -1.07
C LYS A 220 14.78 15.24 -0.55
N GLN A 221 13.74 16.07 -0.52
CA GLN A 221 13.84 17.43 0.04
C GLN A 221 14.21 17.43 1.53
N LEU A 222 13.78 16.42 2.30
CA LEU A 222 14.16 16.28 3.70
C LEU A 222 15.64 15.92 3.85
N GLU A 223 16.17 15.02 3.03
CA GLU A 223 17.60 14.71 2.99
C GLU A 223 18.43 15.92 2.56
N GLU A 224 17.98 16.67 1.55
CA GLU A 224 18.62 17.93 1.12
C GLU A 224 18.59 19.03 2.19
N GLN A 225 17.59 18.99 3.09
CA GLN A 225 17.53 19.84 4.29
C GLN A 225 18.46 19.36 5.42
N GLY A 226 19.16 18.24 5.23
CA GLY A 226 20.13 17.69 6.17
C GLY A 226 19.58 16.62 7.12
N TYR A 227 18.31 16.20 6.98
CA TYR A 227 17.78 15.10 7.79
C TYR A 227 18.41 13.76 7.40
N ARG A 228 18.80 12.96 8.40
CA ARG A 228 19.16 11.55 8.23
C ARG A 228 17.95 10.69 8.53
N ILE A 229 17.36 10.09 7.50
CA ILE A 229 16.14 9.29 7.67
C ILE A 229 16.55 7.86 8.05
N TRP A 230 16.36 7.49 9.32
CA TRP A 230 16.68 6.15 9.80
C TRP A 230 15.59 5.12 9.49
N GLY A 231 14.34 5.57 9.49
CA GLY A 231 13.19 4.68 9.34
C GLY A 231 12.06 5.34 8.57
N ASN A 232 11.40 4.55 7.72
CA ASN A 232 10.21 4.95 6.99
C ASN A 232 9.14 3.85 7.13
N VAL A 233 7.97 4.21 7.64
CA VAL A 233 6.87 3.28 7.95
C VAL A 233 5.63 3.70 7.19
N GLY A 234 5.01 2.74 6.49
CA GLY A 234 3.78 2.95 5.76
C GLY A 234 3.04 1.64 5.51
N ASP A 235 1.75 1.74 5.24
CA ASP A 235 0.88 0.61 4.93
C ASP A 235 0.79 0.35 3.42
N GLN A 236 1.34 1.23 2.58
CA GLN A 236 1.40 1.07 1.14
C GLN A 236 2.83 0.95 0.63
N TRP A 237 3.02 0.20 -0.44
CA TRP A 237 4.32 0.19 -1.14
C TRP A 237 4.65 1.55 -1.75
N SER A 238 3.65 2.39 -2.03
CA SER A 238 3.89 3.75 -2.50
C SER A 238 4.51 4.68 -1.45
N ASP A 239 4.52 4.28 -0.18
CA ASP A 239 5.24 4.97 0.89
C ASP A 239 6.71 4.56 0.97
N LEU A 240 7.01 3.34 0.50
CA LEU A 240 8.24 2.60 0.75
C LEU A 240 9.00 2.22 -0.55
N THR A 241 8.64 2.86 -1.66
CA THR A 241 9.32 2.72 -2.96
C THR A 241 9.67 4.09 -3.54
N GLY A 242 10.51 4.10 -4.57
CA GLY A 242 11.12 5.30 -5.14
C GLY A 242 12.39 5.68 -4.39
N ASP A 243 12.66 6.98 -4.32
CA ASP A 243 13.95 7.50 -3.85
C ASP A 243 13.90 7.92 -2.37
N SER A 244 15.07 8.08 -1.76
CA SER A 244 15.25 8.63 -0.40
C SER A 244 14.40 7.90 0.65
N LEU A 245 14.47 6.57 0.67
CA LEU A 245 13.63 5.75 1.57
C LEU A 245 14.08 5.80 3.03
N GLY A 246 15.26 6.35 3.30
CA GLY A 246 15.98 6.18 4.54
C GLY A 246 16.65 4.80 4.66
N ASP A 247 17.33 4.58 5.78
CA ASP A 247 18.15 3.40 6.02
C ASP A 247 17.34 2.09 6.06
N ARG A 248 16.08 2.15 6.55
CA ARG A 248 15.20 0.99 6.61
C ARG A 248 13.73 1.33 6.43
N THR A 249 13.05 0.53 5.61
CA THR A 249 11.59 0.60 5.42
C THR A 249 10.86 -0.48 6.22
N PHE A 250 9.64 -0.17 6.64
CA PHE A 250 8.77 -1.10 7.37
C PHE A 250 7.34 -1.03 6.85
N LYS A 251 6.90 -2.11 6.19
CA LYS A 251 5.55 -2.26 5.63
C LYS A 251 4.57 -2.74 6.69
N LEU A 252 3.53 -1.95 6.95
CA LEU A 252 2.37 -2.39 7.72
C LEU A 252 1.36 -3.07 6.80
N PRO A 253 0.62 -4.10 7.25
CA PRO A 253 -0.40 -4.74 6.43
C PRO A 253 -1.56 -3.79 6.12
N ASN A 254 -2.05 -3.82 4.89
CA ASN A 254 -3.33 -3.21 4.53
C ASN A 254 -3.96 -3.90 3.31
N PRO A 255 -4.86 -4.87 3.54
CA PRO A 255 -5.56 -5.56 2.45
C PRO A 255 -6.84 -4.84 2.00
N MET A 256 -7.20 -3.68 2.56
CA MET A 256 -8.49 -3.02 2.26
C MET A 256 -8.44 -2.19 0.97
N TYR A 257 -7.28 -1.64 0.62
CA TYR A 257 -7.10 -0.86 -0.61
C TYR A 257 -5.66 -0.84 -1.09
N PHE A 258 -5.47 -0.39 -2.33
CA PHE A 258 -4.18 -0.18 -2.97
C PHE A 258 -4.00 1.27 -3.40
N VAL A 259 -2.84 1.84 -3.13
CA VAL A 259 -2.45 3.18 -3.60
C VAL A 259 -1.33 3.08 -4.63
N PRO A 260 -1.59 3.47 -5.90
CA PRO A 260 -0.63 3.37 -7.00
C PRO A 260 0.50 4.42 -7.00
#